data_AF-A0A7W1WRA1-F1
#
_entry.id   AF-A0A7W1WRA1-F1
#
_cell.length_a   1.000
_cell.length_b   1.000
_cell.length_c   1.000
_cell.angle_alpha   90.00
_cell.angle_beta   90.00
_cell.angle_gamma   90.00
#
_symmetry.space_group_name_H-M   'P 1'
#
loop_
_entity.id
_entity.type
_entity.pdbx_description
1 polymer ?
#
loop_
_entity_poly.entity_id
_entity_poly.type
_entity_poly.pdbx_seq_one_letter_code
_entity_poly.pdbx_strand_id
1 'polypeptide(L)'
;MENVHYLEQFTSRKEKTSLDDVPDSLNEWMKRYMQLAVIGVRSEEVTRKIGLHLKRFLEFFIKSYGHDRISTCLKRDVLAWQRSLQSQGLAPATINNHMASLSAFTTWVQTQDPNQFPAGDPAQGIRELGLPPLEPRALSDEQVRSLKNVCDRLERFHQLKGRRWKGRKAPLKTYRGGGSIQRIWCHLPNKWKMT
;
A
#
# COMPACT_ATOMS: atom_id res chain seq x y z
N MET A 1 -49.21 28.27 8.40
CA MET A 1 -47.81 28.67 8.63
C MET A 1 -47.08 27.43 9.12
N GLU A 2 -46.07 27.02 8.35
CA GLU A 2 -45.40 25.71 8.35
C GLU A 2 -44.64 25.35 9.63
N ASN A 3 -44.60 24.04 9.89
CA ASN A 3 -43.71 23.34 10.81
C ASN A 3 -42.23 23.63 10.50
N VAL A 4 -41.44 23.97 11.52
CA VAL A 4 -39.98 23.76 11.50
C VAL A 4 -39.55 23.11 12.80
N HIS A 5 -39.79 21.81 12.87
CA HIS A 5 -38.95 20.87 13.59
C HIS A 5 -37.84 20.52 12.60
N TYR A 6 -36.57 20.89 12.81
CA TYR A 6 -35.41 20.14 12.31
C TYR A 6 -34.08 20.77 12.76
N LEU A 7 -33.21 19.91 13.30
CA LEU A 7 -31.79 20.09 13.61
C LEU A 7 -31.40 20.59 15.02
N GLU A 8 -31.98 19.96 16.05
CA GLU A 8 -31.09 19.40 17.09
C GLU A 8 -30.38 18.17 16.51
N GLN A 9 -29.11 17.97 16.88
CA GLN A 9 -28.21 16.83 16.55
C GLN A 9 -27.08 17.11 15.56
N PHE A 10 -26.15 18.01 15.90
CA PHE A 10 -24.71 17.79 15.64
C PHE A 10 -23.85 18.49 16.69
N THR A 11 -24.21 18.38 17.98
CA THR A 11 -23.19 18.49 19.02
C THR A 11 -22.35 17.23 18.94
N SER A 12 -21.35 17.27 18.04
CA SER A 12 -20.29 16.27 17.95
C SER A 12 -19.62 16.22 19.32
N ARG A 13 -20.11 15.32 20.16
CA ARG A 13 -19.48 14.95 21.42
C ARG A 13 -18.09 14.44 21.00
N LYS A 14 -17.06 15.29 21.15
CA LYS A 14 -15.68 14.84 21.25
C LYS A 14 -15.64 13.93 22.46
N GLU A 15 -15.90 12.65 22.22
CA GLU A 15 -15.63 11.61 23.19
C GLU A 15 -14.11 11.59 23.32
N LYS A 16 -13.65 12.35 24.31
CA LYS A 16 -12.26 12.41 24.73
C LYS A 16 -11.99 11.04 25.33
N THR A 17 -11.75 10.02 24.50
CA THR A 17 -11.16 8.79 25.00
C THR A 17 -9.87 9.23 25.68
N SER A 18 -9.79 9.10 26.99
CA SER A 18 -8.64 9.51 27.78
C SER A 18 -7.39 8.89 27.15
N LEU A 19 -6.56 9.73 26.56
CA LEU A 19 -5.22 9.35 26.08
C LEU A 19 -4.26 9.13 27.24
N ASP A 20 -4.72 9.43 28.46
CA ASP A 20 -3.92 9.58 29.68
C ASP A 20 -3.45 8.24 30.28
N ASP A 21 -3.83 7.08 29.71
CA ASP A 21 -3.45 5.75 30.22
C ASP A 21 -3.01 4.78 29.10
N VAL A 22 -2.37 5.28 28.05
CA VAL A 22 -1.69 4.39 27.10
C VAL A 22 -0.36 3.96 27.71
N PRO A 23 -0.08 2.64 27.84
CA PRO A 23 1.21 2.18 28.35
C PRO A 23 2.38 2.72 27.51
N ASP A 24 3.56 2.89 28.13
CA ASP A 24 4.82 3.23 27.45
C ASP A 24 5.27 2.07 26.55
N SER A 25 4.59 1.90 25.41
CA SER A 25 4.73 0.81 24.46
C SER A 25 4.43 1.30 23.05
N LEU A 26 5.38 1.08 22.14
CA LEU A 26 5.21 1.30 20.70
C LEU A 26 4.02 0.51 20.16
N ASN A 27 3.83 -0.74 20.60
CA ASN A 27 2.74 -1.58 20.12
C ASN A 27 1.36 -1.01 20.48
N GLU A 28 1.16 -0.57 21.72
CA GLU A 28 -0.12 0.00 22.16
C GLU A 28 -0.41 1.33 21.46
N TRP A 29 0.59 2.20 21.34
CA TRP A 29 0.45 3.45 20.57
C TRP A 29 0.17 3.20 19.09
N MET A 30 0.81 2.20 18.47
CA MET A 30 0.53 1.82 17.07
C MET A 30 -0.89 1.30 16.89
N LYS A 31 -1.39 0.42 17.78
CA LYS A 31 -2.78 -0.05 17.74
C LYS A 31 -3.75 1.13 17.83
N ARG A 32 -3.48 2.06 18.74
CA ARG A 32 -4.31 3.26 18.94
C ARG A 32 -4.32 4.16 17.70
N TYR A 33 -3.15 4.42 17.14
CA TYR A 33 -3.01 5.16 15.87
C TYR A 33 -3.82 4.52 14.74
N MET A 34 -3.70 3.19 14.58
CA MET A 34 -4.43 2.46 13.56
C MET A 34 -5.95 2.62 13.72
N GLN A 35 -6.47 2.51 14.95
CA GLN A 35 -7.90 2.63 15.25
C GLN A 35 -8.44 4.05 15.04
N LEU A 36 -7.68 5.07 15.45
CA LEU A 36 -8.19 6.44 15.47
C LEU A 36 -7.91 7.24 14.19
N ALA A 37 -6.82 6.95 13.49
CA ALA A 37 -6.33 7.79 12.41
C ALA A 37 -6.28 7.11 11.04
N VAL A 38 -6.34 5.77 11.00
CA VAL A 38 -6.13 5.01 9.76
C VAL A 38 -7.37 4.23 9.35
N ILE A 39 -7.88 3.35 10.22
CA ILE A 39 -9.04 2.50 9.96
C ILE A 39 -10.28 3.39 9.74
N GLY A 40 -11.02 3.12 8.66
CA GLY A 40 -12.22 3.90 8.28
C GLY A 40 -11.93 5.24 7.60
N VAL A 41 -10.70 5.76 7.68
CA VAL A 41 -10.28 7.02 7.03
C VAL A 41 -9.50 6.77 5.74
N ARG A 42 -8.78 5.65 5.65
CA ARG A 42 -8.00 5.23 4.48
C ARG A 42 -8.60 3.98 3.84
N SER A 43 -8.25 3.71 2.59
CA SER A 43 -8.62 2.45 1.93
C SER A 43 -8.04 1.25 2.68
N GLU A 44 -8.67 0.09 2.55
CA GLU A 44 -8.23 -1.15 3.20
C GLU A 44 -6.80 -1.52 2.79
N GLU A 45 -6.44 -1.33 1.52
CA GLU A 45 -5.10 -1.62 1.02
C GLU A 45 -4.03 -0.75 1.70
N VAL A 46 -4.29 0.56 1.80
CA VAL A 46 -3.38 1.51 2.46
C VAL A 46 -3.28 1.20 3.95
N THR A 47 -4.40 0.89 4.59
CA THR A 47 -4.46 0.50 6.02
C THR A 47 -3.59 -0.72 6.27
N ARG A 48 -3.73 -1.78 5.47
CA ARG A 48 -2.92 -2.99 5.56
C ARG A 48 -1.43 -2.69 5.36
N LYS A 49 -1.10 -1.80 4.42
CA LYS A 49 0.28 -1.40 4.14
C LYS A 49 0.92 -0.63 5.31
N ILE A 50 0.20 0.35 5.87
CA ILE A 50 0.66 1.10 7.05
C ILE A 50 0.88 0.14 8.23
N GLY A 51 -0.08 -0.74 8.52
CA GLY A 51 0.04 -1.73 9.59
C GLY A 51 1.26 -2.64 9.43
N LEU A 52 1.53 -3.09 8.19
CA LEU A 52 2.73 -3.88 7.89
C LEU A 52 4.03 -3.10 8.18
N HIS A 53 4.11 -1.84 7.77
CA HIS A 53 5.32 -1.02 7.98
C HIS A 53 5.57 -0.79 9.48
N LEU A 54 4.53 -0.45 10.25
CA LEU A 54 4.62 -0.22 11.69
C LEU A 54 5.03 -1.50 12.43
N LYS A 55 4.43 -2.64 12.09
CA LYS A 55 4.80 -3.94 12.64
C LYS A 55 6.29 -4.26 12.39
N ARG A 56 6.79 -4.01 11.18
CA ARG A 56 8.21 -4.22 10.85
C ARG A 56 9.15 -3.32 11.65
N PHE A 57 8.75 -2.09 11.94
CA PHE A 57 9.52 -1.21 12.82
C PHE A 57 9.53 -1.73 14.25
N LEU A 58 8.37 -2.13 14.78
CA LEU A 58 8.25 -2.71 16.12
C LEU A 58 9.14 -3.95 16.28
N GLU A 59 9.09 -4.87 15.31
CA GLU A 59 9.93 -6.08 15.30
C GLU A 59 11.42 -5.74 15.29
N PHE A 60 11.84 -4.75 14.49
CA PHE A 60 13.22 -4.27 14.48
C PHE A 60 13.62 -3.66 15.83
N PHE A 61 12.74 -2.85 16.43
CA PHE A 61 13.01 -2.15 17.69
C PHE A 61 13.15 -3.13 18.86
N ILE A 62 12.21 -4.08 18.99
CA ILE A 62 12.27 -5.16 19.99
C ILE A 62 13.52 -6.01 19.79
N LYS A 63 13.85 -6.37 18.54
CA LYS A 63 15.05 -7.16 18.25
C LYS A 63 16.34 -6.43 18.65
N SER A 64 16.36 -5.11 18.54
CA SER A 64 17.56 -4.29 18.81
C SER A 64 17.75 -3.99 20.30
N TYR A 65 16.64 -3.79 21.04
CA TYR A 65 16.68 -3.29 22.41
C TYR A 65 16.08 -4.23 23.47
N GLY A 66 15.35 -5.27 23.06
CA GLY A 66 14.70 -6.23 23.95
C GLY A 66 13.40 -5.74 24.60
N HIS A 67 12.96 -4.52 24.28
CA HIS A 67 11.73 -3.91 24.77
C HIS A 67 11.07 -3.07 23.67
N ASP A 68 9.84 -2.60 23.89
CA ASP A 68 9.09 -1.75 22.96
C ASP A 68 8.74 -0.37 23.52
N ARG A 69 9.41 0.08 24.59
CA ARG A 69 9.19 1.38 25.23
C ARG A 69 9.32 2.56 24.26
N ILE A 70 8.22 3.24 23.97
CA ILE A 70 8.18 4.33 22.99
C ILE A 70 8.91 5.58 23.50
N SER A 71 8.95 5.83 24.81
CA SER A 71 9.69 6.93 25.43
C SER A 71 11.19 6.90 25.17
N THR A 72 11.73 5.72 24.84
CA THR A 72 13.14 5.50 24.54
C THR A 72 13.46 5.60 23.05
N CYS A 73 12.44 5.73 22.19
CA CYS A 73 12.60 5.82 20.75
C CYS A 73 13.12 7.21 20.36
N LEU A 74 14.34 7.24 19.84
CA LEU A 74 15.05 8.45 19.43
C LEU A 74 15.26 8.45 17.91
N LYS A 75 15.60 9.63 17.38
CA LYS A 75 15.94 9.81 15.96
C LYS A 75 17.02 8.86 15.45
N ARG A 76 17.99 8.52 16.31
CA ARG A 76 19.06 7.55 15.97
C ARG A 76 18.52 6.15 15.69
N ASP A 77 17.42 5.75 16.32
CA ASP A 77 16.81 4.43 16.18
C ASP A 77 16.05 4.32 14.86
N VAL A 78 15.36 5.41 14.48
CA VAL A 78 14.70 5.52 13.19
C VAL A 78 15.71 5.52 12.05
N LEU A 79 16.86 6.20 12.21
CA LEU A 79 17.97 6.13 11.25
C LEU A 79 18.62 4.73 11.22
N ALA A 80 18.76 4.07 12.36
CA ALA A 80 19.26 2.70 12.42
C ALA A 80 18.32 1.73 11.68
N TRP A 81 17.00 1.92 11.80
CA TRP A 81 16.02 1.17 11.03
C TRP A 81 16.12 1.46 9.53
N GLN A 82 16.23 2.72 9.13
CA GLN A 82 16.43 3.09 7.73
C GLN A 82 17.67 2.40 7.13
N ARG A 83 18.77 2.34 7.88
CA ARG A 83 20.00 1.63 7.48
C ARG A 83 19.81 0.12 7.43
N SER A 84 19.06 -0.47 8.36
CA SER A 84 18.80 -1.92 8.35
C SER A 84 17.91 -2.33 7.17
N LEU A 85 17.00 -1.46 6.73
CA LEU A 85 16.23 -1.66 5.50
C LEU A 85 17.12 -1.56 4.24
N GLN A 86 18.10 -0.66 4.24
CA GLN A 86 19.10 -0.58 3.16
C GLN A 86 19.99 -1.83 3.13
N SER A 87 20.46 -2.33 4.27
CA SER A 87 21.29 -3.54 4.32
C SER A 87 20.53 -4.81 3.90
N GLN A 88 19.20 -4.79 3.97
CA GLN A 88 18.34 -5.85 3.41
C GLN A 88 18.19 -5.77 1.89
N GLY A 89 18.78 -4.77 1.23
CA GLY A 89 18.70 -4.58 -0.22
C GLY A 89 17.34 -4.09 -0.72
N LEU A 90 16.53 -3.47 0.15
CA LEU A 90 15.25 -2.90 -0.30
C LEU A 90 15.46 -1.68 -1.19
N ALA A 91 14.62 -1.55 -2.22
CA ALA A 91 14.66 -0.41 -3.12
C ALA A 91 14.38 0.92 -2.37
N PRO A 92 15.03 2.04 -2.73
CA PRO A 92 14.86 3.34 -2.06
C PRO A 92 13.39 3.78 -1.92
N ALA A 93 12.58 3.61 -2.98
CA ALA A 93 11.15 3.92 -2.93
C ALA A 93 10.40 3.09 -1.88
N THR A 94 10.75 1.81 -1.71
CA THR A 94 10.16 0.94 -0.70
C THR A 94 10.55 1.41 0.71
N ILE A 95 11.81 1.82 0.90
CA ILE A 95 12.29 2.35 2.18
C ILE A 95 11.57 3.65 2.52
N ASN A 96 11.48 4.60 1.57
CA ASN A 96 10.76 5.86 1.77
C ASN A 96 9.29 5.63 2.14
N ASN A 97 8.62 4.62 1.56
CA ASN A 97 7.27 4.22 1.97
C ASN A 97 7.19 3.74 3.43
N HIS A 98 8.19 2.99 3.93
CA HIS A 98 8.26 2.60 5.34
C HIS A 98 8.46 3.82 6.24
N MET A 99 9.41 4.70 5.87
CA MET A 99 9.71 5.92 6.61
C MET A 99 8.50 6.87 6.68
N ALA A 100 7.75 7.01 5.58
CA ALA A 100 6.55 7.85 5.53
C ALA A 100 5.45 7.34 6.48
N SER A 101 5.21 6.03 6.52
CA SER A 101 4.25 5.45 7.46
C SER A 101 4.68 5.63 8.92
N LEU A 102 5.97 5.47 9.21
CA LEU A 102 6.49 5.68 10.56
C LEU A 102 6.44 7.16 10.97
N SER A 103 6.81 8.09 10.08
CA SER A 103 6.75 9.52 10.34
C SER A 103 5.32 10.00 10.59
N ALA A 104 4.35 9.52 9.82
CA ALA A 104 2.94 9.86 10.06
C ALA A 104 2.47 9.38 11.45
N PHE A 105 2.94 8.21 11.89
CA PHE A 105 2.66 7.68 13.23
C PHE A 105 3.31 8.53 14.33
N THR A 106 4.60 8.81 14.25
CA THR A 106 5.32 9.55 15.32
C THR A 106 4.83 10.98 15.44
N THR A 107 4.54 11.65 14.32
CA THR A 107 3.92 12.98 14.32
C THR A 107 2.52 12.96 14.95
N TRP A 108 1.73 11.91 14.67
CA TRP A 108 0.42 11.75 15.32
C TRP A 108 0.56 11.55 16.84
N VAL A 109 1.48 10.70 17.30
CA VAL A 109 1.74 10.51 18.74
C VAL A 109 2.17 11.82 19.40
N GLN A 110 3.14 12.54 18.81
CA GLN A 110 3.60 13.84 19.32
C GLN A 110 2.46 14.88 19.44
N THR A 111 1.45 14.78 18.56
CA THR A 111 0.26 15.65 18.61
C THR A 111 -0.71 15.24 19.72
N GLN A 112 -0.83 13.94 20.01
CA GLN A 112 -1.71 13.43 21.07
C GLN A 112 -1.09 13.61 22.46
N ASP A 113 0.19 13.28 22.61
CA ASP A 113 0.95 13.45 23.84
C ASP A 113 2.39 13.91 23.52
N PRO A 114 2.68 15.21 23.68
CA PRO A 114 4.02 15.74 23.42
C PRO A 114 5.11 15.20 24.35
N ASN A 115 4.75 14.72 25.55
CA ASN A 115 5.70 14.21 26.53
C ASN A 115 6.15 12.78 26.20
N GLN A 116 5.45 12.10 25.30
CA GLN A 116 5.77 10.73 24.94
C GLN A 116 7.12 10.61 24.23
N PHE A 117 7.58 11.67 23.57
CA PHE A 117 8.92 11.80 23.02
C PHE A 117 9.66 12.96 23.71
N PRO A 118 10.44 12.72 24.76
CA PRO A 118 11.13 13.77 25.52
C PRO A 118 12.07 14.64 24.67
N ALA A 119 12.59 14.10 23.57
CA ALA A 119 13.49 14.79 22.64
C ALA A 119 12.79 15.31 21.37
N GLY A 120 11.45 15.29 21.34
CA GLY A 120 10.63 15.60 20.17
C GLY A 120 10.48 14.42 19.20
N ASP A 121 9.72 14.62 18.12
CA ASP A 121 9.36 13.58 17.16
C ASP A 121 10.62 12.90 16.57
N PRO A 122 10.82 11.58 16.78
CA PRO A 122 12.03 10.89 16.37
C PRO A 122 12.16 10.76 14.84
N ALA A 123 11.07 10.83 14.07
CA ALA A 123 11.15 10.80 12.60
C ALA A 123 11.42 12.18 11.99
N GLN A 124 11.31 13.25 12.77
CA GLN A 124 11.38 14.61 12.26
C GLN A 124 12.76 14.93 11.66
N GLY A 125 12.73 15.47 10.44
CA GLY A 125 13.93 15.87 9.71
C GLY A 125 14.83 14.72 9.27
N ILE A 126 14.30 13.50 9.16
CA ILE A 126 14.97 12.41 8.45
C ILE A 126 14.72 12.57 6.96
N ARG A 127 15.81 12.61 6.17
CA ARG A 127 15.73 12.80 4.72
C ARG A 127 15.32 11.50 4.03
N GLU A 128 14.51 11.64 3.00
CA GLU A 128 14.21 10.56 2.06
C GLU A 128 15.46 10.15 1.29
N LEU A 129 15.51 8.87 0.90
CA LEU A 129 16.55 8.37 0.02
C LEU A 129 16.28 8.82 -1.42
N GLY A 130 17.33 9.24 -2.12
CA GLY A 130 17.26 9.61 -3.52
C GLY A 130 16.74 8.45 -4.37
N LEU A 131 15.77 8.74 -5.23
CA LEU A 131 15.26 7.76 -6.18
C LEU A 131 16.17 7.74 -7.41
N PRO A 132 16.48 6.56 -7.97
CA PRO A 132 17.10 6.51 -9.29
C PRO A 132 16.18 7.18 -10.32
N PRO A 133 16.73 7.74 -11.41
CA PRO A 133 15.92 8.33 -12.46
C PRO A 133 14.88 7.32 -12.96
N LEU A 134 13.67 7.81 -13.24
CA LEU A 134 12.61 6.99 -13.81
C LEU A 134 13.01 6.59 -15.22
N GLU A 135 13.43 5.35 -15.39
CA GLU A 135 13.55 4.78 -16.72
C GLU A 135 12.16 4.69 -17.36
N PRO A 136 11.98 5.16 -18.61
CA PRO A 136 10.70 5.09 -19.29
C PRO A 136 10.28 3.63 -19.44
N ARG A 137 9.29 3.21 -18.63
CA ARG A 137 8.64 1.90 -18.71
C ARG A 137 7.52 1.89 -19.76
N ALA A 138 7.68 2.67 -20.83
CA ALA A 138 6.76 2.65 -21.95
C ALA A 138 7.21 1.56 -22.94
N LEU A 139 6.25 0.83 -23.51
CA LEU A 139 6.54 -0.01 -24.65
C LEU A 139 6.83 0.90 -25.84
N SER A 140 7.93 0.64 -26.55
CA SER A 140 8.19 1.26 -27.86
C SER A 140 7.11 0.85 -28.86
N ASP A 141 6.96 1.62 -29.94
CA ASP A 141 5.99 1.31 -31.01
C ASP A 141 6.22 -0.09 -31.62
N GLU A 142 7.48 -0.52 -31.71
CA GLU A 142 7.85 -1.87 -32.15
C GLU A 142 7.39 -2.95 -31.16
N GLN A 143 7.57 -2.72 -29.85
CA GLN A 143 7.09 -3.61 -28.81
C GLN A 143 5.56 -3.65 -28.74
N VAL A 144 4.88 -2.52 -28.93
CA VAL A 144 3.41 -2.46 -29.04
C VAL A 144 2.93 -3.24 -30.26
N ARG A 145 3.59 -3.10 -31.41
CA ARG A 145 3.27 -3.83 -32.64
C ARG A 145 3.50 -5.34 -32.47
N SER A 146 4.59 -5.73 -31.83
CA SER A 146 4.88 -7.13 -31.48
C SER A 146 3.80 -7.70 -30.55
N LEU A 147 3.43 -6.96 -29.50
CA LEU A 147 2.40 -7.37 -28.55
C LEU A 147 1.04 -7.56 -29.24
N LYS A 148 0.65 -6.63 -30.12
CA LYS A 148 -0.56 -6.76 -30.96
C LYS A 148 -0.51 -8.03 -31.81
N ASN A 149 0.60 -8.25 -32.53
CA ASN A 149 0.79 -9.44 -33.37
C ASN A 149 0.68 -10.76 -32.57
N VAL A 150 1.14 -10.78 -31.31
CA VAL A 150 1.01 -11.93 -30.42
C VAL A 150 -0.44 -12.13 -29.98
N CYS A 151 -1.13 -11.05 -29.59
CA CYS A 151 -2.54 -11.08 -29.21
C CYS A 151 -3.45 -11.52 -30.37
N ASP A 152 -3.18 -11.10 -31.60
CA ASP A 152 -3.96 -11.49 -32.79
C ASP A 152 -3.81 -12.99 -33.12
N ARG A 153 -2.67 -13.58 -32.76
CA ARG A 153 -2.38 -15.01 -32.99
C ARG A 153 -2.76 -15.89 -31.81
N LEU A 154 -3.19 -15.30 -30.68
CA LEU A 154 -3.52 -16.00 -29.46
C LEU A 154 -4.56 -17.10 -29.69
N GLU A 155 -5.59 -16.81 -30.50
CA GLU A 155 -6.62 -17.79 -30.86
C GLU A 155 -6.03 -19.04 -31.53
N ARG A 156 -5.04 -18.89 -32.44
CA ARG A 156 -4.35 -20.01 -33.09
C ARG A 156 -3.46 -20.81 -32.15
N PHE A 157 -2.87 -20.17 -31.14
CA PHE A 157 -2.11 -20.88 -30.10
C PHE A 157 -3.00 -21.73 -29.22
N HIS A 158 -4.25 -21.31 -29.02
CA HIS A 158 -5.25 -22.03 -28.24
C HIS A 158 -6.08 -23.03 -29.07
N GLN A 159 -5.92 -23.13 -30.39
CA GLN A 159 -6.60 -24.16 -31.18
C GLN A 159 -6.04 -25.56 -30.91
N LEU A 160 -6.93 -26.56 -30.80
CA LEU A 160 -6.53 -27.96 -30.70
C LEU A 160 -5.79 -28.39 -31.98
N LYS A 161 -4.58 -28.93 -31.83
CA LYS A 161 -3.76 -29.41 -32.97
C LYS A 161 -3.90 -30.93 -33.12
N GLY A 162 -3.92 -31.43 -34.36
CA GLY A 162 -3.91 -32.86 -34.67
C GLY A 162 -4.43 -33.21 -36.08
N ARG A 163 -4.09 -34.39 -36.60
CA ARG A 163 -4.48 -34.85 -37.96
C ARG A 163 -5.99 -34.82 -38.20
N ARG A 164 -6.79 -34.98 -37.14
CA ARG A 164 -8.28 -34.95 -37.16
C ARG A 164 -8.86 -33.59 -37.57
N TRP A 165 -8.11 -32.50 -37.43
CA TRP A 165 -8.57 -31.14 -37.74
C TRP A 165 -7.98 -30.58 -39.05
N LYS A 166 -7.28 -31.41 -39.83
CA LYS A 166 -6.70 -30.99 -41.12
C LYS A 166 -7.84 -30.69 -42.12
N GLY A 167 -7.94 -29.44 -42.56
CA GLY A 167 -9.01 -28.98 -43.47
C GLY A 167 -10.34 -28.59 -42.80
N ARG A 168 -10.40 -28.52 -41.46
CA ARG A 168 -11.59 -28.08 -40.69
C ARG A 168 -11.20 -27.05 -39.63
N LYS A 169 -12.10 -26.14 -39.24
CA LYS A 169 -11.84 -25.17 -38.17
C LYS A 169 -11.72 -25.91 -36.83
N ALA A 170 -10.52 -25.92 -36.24
CA ALA A 170 -10.27 -26.59 -34.97
C ALA A 170 -10.90 -25.79 -33.81
N PRO A 171 -11.59 -26.46 -32.86
CA PRO A 171 -12.11 -25.80 -31.68
C PRO A 171 -10.98 -25.36 -30.74
N LEU A 172 -11.25 -24.32 -29.93
CA LEU A 172 -10.33 -23.85 -28.92
C LEU A 172 -10.16 -24.89 -27.79
N LYS A 173 -8.94 -25.02 -27.29
CA LYS A 173 -8.55 -25.87 -26.17
C LYS A 173 -9.23 -25.32 -24.92
N THR A 174 -10.25 -26.03 -24.45
CA THR A 174 -10.93 -25.71 -23.19
C THR A 174 -10.05 -26.19 -22.03
N TYR A 175 -9.56 -25.25 -21.22
CA TYR A 175 -8.93 -25.60 -19.95
C TYR A 175 -10.05 -25.94 -18.95
N ARG A 176 -10.07 -27.16 -18.42
CA ARG A 176 -10.95 -27.52 -17.28
C ARG A 176 -10.44 -26.77 -16.04
N GLY A 177 -10.90 -25.55 -15.87
CA GLY A 177 -10.52 -24.66 -14.76
C GLY A 177 -10.60 -23.18 -15.14
N GLY A 178 -11.82 -22.68 -15.36
CA GLY A 178 -12.21 -21.26 -15.21
C GLY A 178 -11.50 -20.19 -16.06
N GLY A 179 -12.13 -19.80 -17.16
CA GLY A 179 -11.93 -18.47 -17.77
C GLY A 179 -11.90 -18.47 -19.30
N SER A 180 -13.04 -18.22 -19.95
CA SER A 180 -13.09 -17.96 -21.40
C SER A 180 -12.43 -16.60 -21.70
N ILE A 181 -11.44 -16.60 -22.60
CA ILE A 181 -10.73 -15.40 -23.10
C ILE A 181 -11.70 -14.42 -23.81
N GLN A 182 -12.93 -14.84 -24.13
CA GLN A 182 -13.94 -14.02 -24.81
C GLN A 182 -14.43 -12.79 -24.01
N ARG A 183 -14.15 -12.67 -22.71
CA ARG A 183 -14.64 -11.50 -21.92
C ARG A 183 -13.81 -10.22 -22.07
N ILE A 184 -12.61 -10.28 -22.64
CA ILE A 184 -11.68 -9.13 -22.62
C ILE A 184 -11.98 -8.11 -23.74
N TRP A 185 -12.70 -8.50 -24.79
CA TRP A 185 -12.92 -7.65 -25.98
C TRP A 185 -14.14 -6.73 -25.93
N CYS A 186 -15.02 -6.85 -24.93
CA CYS A 186 -16.29 -6.10 -24.90
C CYS A 186 -16.22 -4.70 -24.27
N HIS A 187 -15.07 -4.25 -23.74
CA HIS A 187 -14.97 -2.98 -22.99
C HIS A 187 -13.89 -1.99 -23.49
N LEU A 188 -13.26 -2.26 -24.63
CA LEU A 188 -12.26 -1.34 -25.19
C LEU A 188 -12.93 -0.20 -26.01
N PRO A 189 -12.56 1.09 -25.78
CA PRO A 189 -13.12 2.22 -26.50
C PRO A 189 -12.80 2.17 -28.01
N ASN A 190 -13.75 2.62 -28.84
CA ASN A 190 -13.75 2.49 -30.31
C ASN A 190 -12.49 3.00 -31.03
N LYS A 191 -11.69 3.87 -30.40
CA LYS A 191 -10.39 4.32 -30.94
C LYS A 191 -9.32 3.22 -31.08
N TRP A 192 -9.59 2.01 -30.57
CA TRP A 192 -8.74 0.82 -30.72
C TRP A 192 -9.36 -0.27 -31.59
N LYS A 193 -10.52 -0.01 -32.20
CA LYS A 193 -11.14 -0.88 -33.21
C LYS A 193 -10.94 -0.22 -34.57
N MET A 194 -10.06 -0.75 -35.41
CA MET A 194 -10.04 -0.37 -36.81
C MET A 194 -9.86 -1.59 -37.70
N THR A 195 -10.58 -1.50 -38.83
CA THR A 195 -10.42 -2.19 -40.13
C THR A 195 -9.10 -2.92 -40.33
#